data_AF-A0A0N1KSJ0-F1
#
_entry.id   AF-A0A0N1KSJ0-F1
#
_cell.length_a   1.000
_cell.length_b   1.000
_cell.length_c   1.000
_cell.angle_alpha   90.00
_cell.angle_beta   90.00
_cell.angle_gamma   90.00
#
_symmetry.space_group_name_H-M   'P 1'
#
loop_
_entity.id
_entity.type
_entity.pdbx_description
1 polymer ?
#
loop_
_entity_poly.entity_id
_entity_poly.type
_entity_poly.pdbx_seq_one_letter_code
_entity_poly.pdbx_strand_id
1 'polypeptide(L)'
;ILSSLNPDDIESMTVLKDAVSTAIYGADAGAGVVLITTKSGKSGKPRFNFSSSYGLNQTAVKQPEVLNRDQFKQYAAASYANRTNSTEAAALAVLTNNVWGTDFANNDTDWRKIVQRGSAIQQDMNFTASGGSDRFKYYSSFGTFE
;
A
#
# COMPACT_ATOMS: atom_id res chain seq x y z
N ILE A 1 1.19 -8.77 -13.01
CA ILE A 1 1.70 -8.55 -14.39
C ILE A 1 1.72 -7.07 -14.74
N LEU A 2 0.63 -6.30 -14.55
CA LEU A 2 0.68 -4.83 -14.69
C LEU A 2 1.59 -4.15 -13.65
N SER A 3 1.59 -4.63 -12.41
CA SER A 3 2.44 -4.14 -11.32
C SER A 3 3.93 -4.48 -11.47
N SER A 4 4.30 -5.34 -12.43
CA SER A 4 5.70 -5.70 -12.71
C SER A 4 6.28 -4.95 -13.91
N LEU A 5 5.50 -4.09 -14.55
CA LEU A 5 5.98 -3.20 -15.60
C LEU A 5 6.58 -1.95 -14.95
N ASN A 6 7.79 -1.57 -15.35
CA ASN A 6 8.38 -0.31 -14.94
C ASN A 6 7.61 0.85 -15.58
N PRO A 7 6.98 1.75 -14.79
CA PRO A 7 6.24 2.89 -15.34
C PRO A 7 7.10 3.80 -16.21
N ASP A 8 8.40 3.89 -15.93
CA ASP A 8 9.31 4.72 -16.70
C ASP A 8 9.53 4.22 -18.13
N ASP A 9 9.16 2.97 -18.45
CA ASP A 9 9.24 2.43 -19.80
C ASP A 9 7.97 2.67 -20.63
N ILE A 10 6.93 3.22 -20.03
CA ILE A 10 5.67 3.54 -20.72
C ILE A 10 5.86 4.83 -21.52
N GLU A 11 5.59 4.78 -22.82
CA GLU A 11 5.48 5.95 -23.69
C GLU A 11 4.07 6.51 -23.66
N SER A 12 3.05 5.65 -23.72
CA SER A 12 1.65 6.08 -23.65
C SER A 12 0.73 4.98 -23.10
N MET A 13 -0.36 5.40 -22.48
CA MET A 13 -1.44 4.53 -22.02
C MET A 13 -2.77 5.05 -22.58
N THR A 14 -3.45 4.23 -23.37
CA THR A 14 -4.76 4.55 -23.95
C THR A 14 -5.82 3.61 -23.41
N VAL A 15 -6.90 4.16 -22.86
CA VAL A 15 -8.00 3.37 -22.31
C VAL A 15 -9.19 3.41 -23.27
N LEU A 16 -9.48 2.27 -23.90
CA LEU A 16 -10.60 2.06 -24.80
C LEU A 16 -11.80 1.56 -24.00
N LYS A 17 -12.84 2.39 -23.91
CA LYS A 17 -14.01 2.15 -23.06
C LYS A 17 -15.23 1.63 -23.83
N ASP A 18 -15.27 1.87 -25.14
CA ASP A 18 -16.46 1.58 -25.96
C ASP A 18 -16.30 0.29 -26.77
N ALA A 19 -17.41 -0.40 -27.00
CA ALA A 19 -17.46 -1.69 -27.70
C ALA A 19 -16.89 -1.62 -29.13
N VAL A 20 -17.10 -0.51 -29.85
CA VAL A 20 -16.60 -0.34 -31.23
C VAL A 20 -15.07 -0.17 -31.24
N SER A 21 -14.51 0.52 -30.24
CA SER A 21 -13.06 0.72 -30.12
C SER A 21 -12.30 -0.53 -29.67
N THR A 22 -13.00 -1.48 -29.04
CA THR A 22 -12.43 -2.70 -28.45
C THR A 22 -12.68 -3.95 -29.29
N ALA A 23 -13.61 -3.91 -30.25
CA ALA A 23 -14.01 -5.04 -31.09
C ALA A 23 -12.86 -5.75 -31.83
N ILE A 24 -11.79 -5.02 -32.17
CA ILE A 24 -10.61 -5.57 -32.85
C ILE A 24 -9.83 -6.53 -31.93
N TYR A 25 -9.95 -6.40 -30.61
CA TYR A 25 -9.19 -7.17 -29.63
C TYR A 25 -9.94 -8.42 -29.12
N GLY A 26 -11.12 -8.73 -29.68
CA GLY A 26 -11.82 -9.99 -29.45
C GLY A 26 -12.68 -10.05 -28.19
N ALA A 27 -13.11 -11.26 -27.81
CA ALA A 27 -14.08 -11.49 -26.75
C ALA A 27 -13.62 -10.99 -25.36
N ASP A 28 -12.32 -11.05 -25.09
CA ASP A 28 -11.72 -10.60 -23.82
C ASP A 28 -11.74 -9.08 -23.66
N ALA A 29 -12.04 -8.34 -24.73
CA ALA A 29 -12.12 -6.89 -24.75
C ALA A 29 -13.46 -6.33 -24.24
N GLY A 30 -14.41 -7.20 -23.84
CA GLY A 30 -15.76 -6.82 -23.41
C GLY A 30 -15.82 -5.93 -22.16
N ALA A 31 -14.78 -5.95 -21.32
CA ALA A 31 -14.65 -5.08 -20.13
C ALA A 31 -13.89 -3.76 -20.41
N GLY A 32 -13.48 -3.51 -21.66
CA GLY A 32 -12.58 -2.42 -22.03
C GLY A 32 -11.14 -2.89 -22.24
N VAL A 33 -10.33 -2.08 -22.91
CA VAL A 33 -8.91 -2.39 -23.22
C VAL A 33 -8.01 -1.26 -22.75
N VAL A 34 -6.93 -1.60 -22.03
CA VAL A 34 -5.84 -0.67 -21.72
C VAL A 34 -4.66 -0.97 -22.64
N LEU A 35 -4.48 -0.13 -23.66
CA LEU A 35 -3.37 -0.22 -24.60
C LEU A 35 -2.16 0.53 -24.03
N ILE A 36 -1.09 -0.20 -23.73
CA ILE A 36 0.17 0.36 -23.25
C ILE A 36 1.18 0.30 -24.40
N THR A 37 1.73 1.47 -24.76
CA THR A 37 2.85 1.56 -25.70
C THR A 37 4.12 1.79 -24.90
N THR A 38 5.12 0.93 -25.08
CA THR A 38 6.44 1.09 -24.44
C THR A 38 7.35 1.99 -25.27
N LYS A 39 8.30 2.64 -24.59
CA LYS A 39 9.33 3.45 -25.23
C LYS A 39 10.16 2.57 -26.17
N SER A 40 10.40 3.11 -27.37
CA SER A 40 11.22 2.47 -28.39
C SER A 40 12.45 3.33 -28.72
N GLY A 41 13.44 2.71 -29.36
CA GLY A 41 14.66 3.40 -29.77
C GLY A 41 14.36 4.51 -30.77
N LYS A 42 15.08 5.64 -30.68
CA LYS A 42 14.93 6.77 -31.60
C LYS A 42 16.21 6.95 -32.42
N SER A 43 16.08 7.30 -33.70
CA SER A 43 17.23 7.63 -34.54
C SER A 43 18.00 8.79 -33.93
N GLY A 44 19.32 8.69 -33.93
CA GLY A 44 20.22 9.71 -33.38
C GLY A 44 21.26 9.13 -32.43
N LYS A 45 22.00 10.06 -31.81
CA LYS A 45 23.08 9.72 -30.88
C LYS A 45 22.53 8.91 -29.69
N PRO A 46 23.31 7.95 -29.16
CA PRO A 46 22.97 7.23 -27.94
C PRO A 46 22.62 8.20 -26.80
N ARG A 47 21.51 7.93 -26.12
CA ARG A 47 21.05 8.63 -24.92
C ARG A 47 20.97 7.66 -23.77
N PHE A 48 21.62 8.04 -22.68
CA PHE A 48 21.57 7.32 -21.41
C PHE A 48 20.84 8.20 -20.42
N ASN A 49 19.87 7.63 -19.70
CA ASN A 49 19.17 8.32 -18.65
C ASN A 49 19.23 7.48 -17.38
N PHE A 50 19.57 8.13 -16.28
CA PHE A 50 19.62 7.54 -14.96
C PHE A 50 18.77 8.39 -14.02
N SER A 51 17.82 7.76 -13.34
CA SER A 51 17.01 8.36 -12.29
C SER A 51 17.15 7.53 -11.03
N SER A 52 17.28 8.22 -9.89
CA SER A 52 17.23 7.61 -8.58
C SER A 52 16.40 8.49 -7.66
N SER A 53 15.46 7.87 -6.95
CA SER A 53 14.61 8.50 -5.97
C SER A 53 14.74 7.77 -4.65
N TYR A 54 14.76 8.54 -3.57
CA TYR A 54 14.82 8.02 -2.22
C TYR A 54 13.73 8.69 -1.39
N GLY A 55 12.94 7.89 -0.69
CA GLY A 55 11.77 8.35 0.05
C GLY A 55 11.70 7.74 1.45
N LEU A 56 11.01 8.45 2.35
CA LEU A 56 10.59 7.93 3.64
C LEU A 56 9.08 7.83 3.64
N ASN A 57 8.56 6.61 3.70
CA ASN A 57 7.15 6.32 3.81
C ASN A 57 6.75 6.29 5.27
N GLN A 58 5.81 7.16 5.63
CA GLN A 58 5.20 7.21 6.95
C GLN A 58 3.69 7.12 6.81
N THR A 59 3.01 6.75 7.88
CA THR A 59 1.55 6.74 7.89
C THR A 59 1.05 8.18 7.68
N ALA A 60 0.47 8.43 6.50
CA ALA A 60 0.04 9.76 6.09
C ALA A 60 -1.27 10.24 6.76
N VAL A 61 -2.01 9.33 7.39
CA VAL A 61 -3.33 9.59 7.97
C VAL A 61 -3.30 9.36 9.46
N LYS A 62 -3.89 10.29 10.24
CA LYS A 62 -4.08 10.08 11.68
C LYS A 62 -4.96 8.85 11.89
N GLN A 63 -4.41 7.83 12.54
CA GLN A 63 -5.14 6.61 12.86
C GLN A 63 -6.11 6.87 14.02
N PRO A 64 -7.23 6.12 14.10
CA PRO A 64 -8.14 6.17 15.24
C PRO A 64 -7.39 5.95 16.56
N GLU A 65 -7.78 6.69 17.59
CA GLU A 65 -7.27 6.46 18.94
C GLU A 65 -7.97 5.22 19.51
N VAL A 66 -7.16 4.27 19.98
CA VAL A 66 -7.65 3.06 20.64
C VAL A 66 -7.60 3.29 22.15
N LEU A 67 -8.52 2.65 22.87
CA LEU A 67 -8.51 2.67 24.33
C LEU A 67 -7.22 2.00 24.83
N ASN A 68 -6.55 2.63 25.79
CA ASN A 68 -5.54 1.94 26.58
C ASN A 68 -6.18 0.91 27.52
N ARG A 69 -5.38 0.07 28.16
CA ARG A 69 -5.85 -0.98 29.06
C ARG A 69 -6.84 -0.46 30.11
N ASP A 70 -6.53 0.65 30.79
CA ASP A 70 -7.34 1.13 31.92
C ASP A 70 -8.66 1.75 31.46
N GLN A 71 -8.64 2.47 30.33
CA GLN A 71 -9.85 2.98 29.67
C GLN A 71 -10.74 1.82 29.21
N PHE A 72 -10.16 0.76 28.67
CA PHE A 72 -10.90 -0.45 28.29
C PHE A 72 -11.54 -1.12 29.51
N LYS A 73 -10.80 -1.26 30.63
CA LYS A 73 -11.33 -1.83 31.87
C LYS A 73 -12.51 -1.02 32.41
N GLN A 74 -12.40 0.31 32.42
CA GLN A 74 -13.47 1.19 32.87
C GLN A 74 -14.70 1.05 31.97
N TYR A 75 -14.51 1.08 30.64
CA TYR A 75 -15.60 0.93 29.68
C TYR A 75 -16.32 -0.43 29.85
N ALA A 76 -15.56 -1.52 29.98
CA ALA A 76 -16.12 -2.84 30.17
C ALA A 76 -16.83 -3.00 31.52
N ALA A 77 -16.28 -2.42 32.60
CA ALA A 77 -16.91 -2.41 33.91
C ALA A 77 -18.23 -1.62 33.91
N ALA A 78 -18.26 -0.45 33.28
CA ALA A 78 -19.47 0.36 33.11
C ALA A 78 -20.54 -0.37 32.28
N SER A 79 -20.14 -1.02 31.18
CA SER A 79 -21.03 -1.83 30.35
C SER A 79 -21.63 -3.01 31.13
N TYR A 80 -20.80 -3.73 31.88
CA TYR A 80 -21.24 -4.86 32.70
C TYR A 80 -22.16 -4.41 33.83
N ALA A 81 -21.79 -3.33 34.53
CA ALA A 81 -22.59 -2.72 35.60
C ALA A 81 -24.01 -2.34 35.11
N ASN A 82 -24.10 -1.71 33.93
CA ASN A 82 -25.38 -1.37 33.30
C ASN A 82 -26.22 -2.62 32.97
N ARG A 83 -25.58 -3.71 32.54
CA ARG A 83 -26.27 -4.96 32.20
C ARG A 83 -26.77 -5.71 33.43
N THR A 84 -26.00 -5.71 34.52
CA THR A 84 -26.31 -6.47 35.75
C THR A 84 -26.93 -5.63 36.85
N ASN A 85 -27.19 -4.35 36.59
CA ASN A 85 -27.68 -3.38 37.57
C ASN A 85 -26.83 -3.37 38.86
N SER A 86 -25.51 -3.39 38.69
CA SER A 86 -24.53 -3.39 39.79
C SER A 86 -23.67 -2.12 39.76
N THR A 87 -22.86 -1.90 40.79
CA THR A 87 -21.88 -0.80 40.78
C THR A 87 -20.70 -1.13 39.85
N GLU A 88 -20.04 -0.10 39.30
CA GLU A 88 -18.83 -0.28 38.48
C GLU A 88 -17.70 -0.98 39.27
N ALA A 89 -17.58 -0.71 40.57
CA ALA A 89 -16.59 -1.35 41.42
C ALA A 89 -16.84 -2.87 41.56
N ALA A 90 -18.09 -3.29 41.73
CA ALA A 90 -18.45 -4.71 41.78
C ALA A 90 -18.24 -5.39 40.42
N ALA A 91 -18.60 -4.70 39.33
CA ALA A 91 -18.38 -5.19 37.97
C ALA A 91 -16.89 -5.38 37.65
N LEU A 92 -16.05 -4.41 38.04
CA LEU A 92 -14.60 -4.46 37.83
C LEU A 92 -13.96 -5.65 38.57
N ALA A 93 -14.40 -5.92 39.80
CA ALA A 93 -13.93 -7.06 40.58
C ALA A 93 -14.29 -8.40 39.93
N VAL A 94 -15.53 -8.54 39.41
CA VAL A 94 -15.98 -9.74 38.69
C VAL A 94 -15.19 -9.94 37.39
N LEU A 95 -15.04 -8.90 36.57
CA LEU A 95 -14.30 -8.98 35.31
C LEU A 95 -12.82 -9.31 35.54
N THR A 96 -12.20 -8.72 36.55
CA THR A 96 -10.79 -8.97 36.88
C THR A 96 -10.56 -10.41 37.34
N ASN A 97 -11.39 -10.90 38.27
CA ASN A 97 -11.16 -12.22 38.88
C ASN A 97 -11.64 -13.40 38.02
N ASN A 98 -12.66 -13.20 37.18
CA ASN A 98 -13.33 -14.30 36.48
C ASN A 98 -13.17 -14.28 34.96
N VAL A 99 -12.74 -13.16 34.35
CA VAL A 99 -12.66 -13.02 32.89
C VAL A 99 -11.23 -12.71 32.42
N TRP A 100 -10.61 -11.68 32.98
CA TRP A 100 -9.32 -11.17 32.49
C TRP A 100 -8.11 -11.86 33.14
N GLY A 101 -8.24 -12.33 34.38
CA GLY A 101 -7.12 -12.85 35.15
C GLY A 101 -6.05 -11.78 35.42
N THR A 102 -4.87 -12.22 35.88
CA THR A 102 -3.76 -11.32 36.26
C THR A 102 -2.94 -10.81 35.06
N ASP A 103 -2.92 -11.53 33.95
CA ASP A 103 -2.03 -11.24 32.81
C ASP A 103 -2.53 -10.09 31.94
N PHE A 104 -3.84 -10.02 31.71
CA PHE A 104 -4.49 -8.87 31.08
C PHE A 104 -4.49 -7.66 32.01
N ALA A 105 -4.48 -7.88 33.34
CA ALA A 105 -4.52 -6.80 34.31
C ALA A 105 -3.25 -5.93 34.30
N ASN A 106 -2.09 -6.49 33.93
CA ASN A 106 -0.78 -5.85 34.13
C ASN A 106 -0.12 -5.31 32.85
N ASN A 107 -0.57 -5.69 31.65
CA ASN A 107 0.08 -5.31 30.40
C ASN A 107 -0.75 -4.30 29.59
N ASP A 108 -0.15 -3.16 29.23
CA ASP A 108 -0.74 -2.15 28.33
C ASP A 108 0.09 -2.07 27.04
N THR A 109 -0.10 -3.08 26.18
CA THR A 109 0.69 -3.24 24.97
C THR A 109 0.16 -2.34 23.85
N ASP A 110 0.98 -1.39 23.39
CA ASP A 110 0.70 -0.67 22.15
C ASP A 110 1.00 -1.55 20.94
N TRP A 111 -0.01 -2.31 20.53
CA TRP A 111 0.07 -3.20 19.37
C TRP A 111 0.44 -2.46 18.09
N ARG A 112 0.00 -1.20 17.91
CA ARG A 112 0.32 -0.43 16.69
C ARG A 112 1.80 -0.14 16.61
N LYS A 113 2.42 0.25 17.72
CA LYS A 113 3.87 0.49 17.79
C LYS A 113 4.69 -0.77 17.51
N ILE A 114 4.16 -1.95 17.84
CA ILE A 114 4.88 -3.22 17.62
C ILE A 114 4.74 -3.71 16.18
N VAL A 115 3.54 -3.61 15.60
CA VAL A 115 3.27 -4.14 14.25
C VAL A 115 3.60 -3.14 13.14
N GLN A 116 3.61 -1.83 13.45
CA GLN A 116 3.90 -0.78 12.47
C GLN A 116 5.29 -0.19 12.69
N ARG A 117 6.02 0.00 11.59
CA ARG A 117 7.26 0.77 11.58
C ARG A 117 6.90 2.24 11.40
N GLY A 118 7.55 3.14 12.16
CA GLY A 118 7.29 4.58 12.09
C GLY A 118 7.62 5.19 10.73
N SER A 119 8.74 4.74 10.12
CA SER A 119 9.14 5.10 8.78
C SER A 119 9.69 3.88 8.06
N ALA A 120 9.35 3.72 6.78
CA ALA A 120 9.97 2.76 5.88
C ALA A 120 10.77 3.53 4.81
N ILE A 121 11.95 3.05 4.50
CA ILE A 121 12.75 3.58 3.41
C ILE A 121 12.19 3.00 2.11
N GLN A 122 12.03 3.86 1.09
CA GLN A 122 11.73 3.46 -0.27
C GLN A 122 12.85 3.96 -1.18
N GLN A 123 13.31 3.11 -2.08
CA GLN A 123 14.37 3.39 -3.05
C GLN A 123 13.94 2.96 -4.44
N ASP A 124 14.08 3.89 -5.38
CA ASP A 124 13.74 3.67 -6.78
C ASP A 124 14.97 4.00 -7.61
N MET A 125 15.41 3.06 -8.44
CA MET A 125 16.53 3.26 -9.36
C MET A 125 16.12 2.80 -10.74
N ASN A 126 16.33 3.65 -11.75
CA ASN A 126 16.04 3.32 -13.13
C ASN A 126 17.16 3.80 -14.04
N PHE A 127 17.57 2.91 -14.94
CA PHE A 127 18.57 3.14 -15.95
C PHE A 127 18.00 2.78 -17.32
N THR A 128 18.15 3.68 -18.28
CA THR A 128 17.70 3.46 -19.65
C THR A 128 18.77 3.86 -20.65
N ALA A 129 18.87 3.08 -21.73
CA ALA A 129 19.75 3.33 -22.86
C ALA A 129 18.94 3.25 -24.15
N SER A 130 19.02 4.28 -24.99
CA SER A 130 18.30 4.33 -26.25
C SER A 130 19.12 5.00 -27.36
N GLY A 131 18.89 4.61 -28.60
CA GLY A 131 19.58 5.20 -29.75
C GLY A 131 19.34 4.41 -31.02
N GLY A 132 19.99 4.84 -32.11
CA GLY A 132 19.89 4.13 -33.38
C GLY A 132 20.22 4.96 -34.60
N SER A 133 20.26 4.30 -35.74
CA SER A 133 20.21 4.92 -37.07
C SER A 133 18.83 4.73 -37.68
N ASP A 134 18.61 5.28 -38.88
CA ASP A 134 17.33 5.10 -39.59
C ASP A 134 17.03 3.65 -39.96
N ARG A 135 18.04 2.77 -39.92
CA ARG A 135 17.90 1.33 -40.22
C ARG A 135 17.86 0.44 -38.98
N PHE A 136 18.30 0.92 -37.82
CA PHE A 136 18.35 0.12 -36.59
C PHE A 136 18.14 1.01 -35.37
N LYS A 137 17.17 0.65 -34.53
CA LYS A 137 16.80 1.40 -33.31
C LYS A 137 16.78 0.43 -32.13
N TYR A 138 17.31 0.86 -30.99
CA TYR A 138 17.37 0.06 -29.77
C TYR A 138 16.88 0.85 -28.56
N TYR A 139 16.24 0.14 -27.62
CA TYR A 139 15.88 0.62 -26.29
C TYR A 139 16.14 -0.50 -25.29
N SER A 140 16.76 -0.18 -24.17
CA SER A 140 16.99 -1.11 -23.08
C SER A 140 16.81 -0.37 -21.76
N SER A 141 16.16 -1.03 -20.81
CA SER A 141 15.87 -0.48 -19.49
C SER A 141 16.17 -1.49 -18.39
N PHE A 142 16.53 -0.96 -17.24
CA PHE A 142 16.73 -1.71 -16.00
C PHE A 142 16.22 -0.85 -14.86
N GLY A 143 15.26 -1.37 -14.09
CA GLY A 143 14.69 -0.68 -12.95
C GLY A 143 14.58 -1.59 -11.74
N THR A 144 14.84 -1.03 -10.56
CA THR A 144 14.63 -1.67 -9.26
C THR A 144 13.79 -0.74 -8.38
N PHE A 145 12.79 -1.32 -7.72
CA PHE A 145 11.94 -0.66 -6.72
C PHE A 145 12.10 -1.45 -5.42
N GLU A 146 12.48 -0.78 -4.34
CA GLU A 146 12.65 -1.37 -2.99
C GLU A 146 11.95 -0.54 -1.92
#